data_AF-A0A432MJE2-F1
#
_entry.id   AF-A0A432MJE2-F1
#
_cell.length_a   1.000
_cell.length_b   1.000
_cell.length_c   1.000
_cell.angle_alpha   90.00
_cell.angle_beta   90.00
_cell.angle_gamma   90.00
#
_symmetry.space_group_name_H-M   'P 1'
#
loop_
_entity.id
_entity.type
_entity.pdbx_description
1 polymer ?
#
loop_
_entity_poly.entity_id
_entity_poly.type
_entity_poly.pdbx_seq_one_letter_code
_entity_poly.pdbx_strand_id
1 'polypeptide(L)' 'MKLTEFYQEVARKADTPKVQINAADVSRVLSVMFDILEDLKPAEAFDLISKGLSSAAKRKR' A
#
# COMPACT_ATOMS: atom_id res chain seq x y z
N MET A 1 5.99 6.97 11.56
CA MET A 1 4.71 6.36 11.19
C MET A 1 4.78 4.88 11.55
N LYS A 2 3.88 4.41 12.41
CA LYS A 2 3.67 2.98 12.70
C LYS A 2 2.92 2.31 11.55
N LEU A 3 2.94 0.98 11.48
CA LEU A 3 2.23 0.22 10.44
C LEU A 3 0.72 0.52 10.44
N THR A 4 0.12 0.63 11.62
CA THR A 4 -1.29 1.01 11.77
C THR A 4 -1.58 2.45 11.32
N GLU A 5 -0.69 3.39 11.61
CA GLU A 5 -0.79 4.77 11.14
C GLU A 5 -0.69 4.86 9.62
N PHE A 6 0.16 4.01 8.99
CA PHE A 6 0.24 3.89 7.55
C PHE A 6 -1.07 3.40 6.93
N TYR A 7 -1.71 2.40 7.55
CA TYR A 7 -3.00 1.89 7.06
C TYR A 7 -4.09 2.95 7.11
N GLN A 8 -4.15 3.73 8.19
CA GLN A 8 -5.09 4.84 8.31
C GLN A 8 -4.81 5.93 7.26
N GLU A 9 -3.53 6.22 6.99
CA GLU A 9 -3.14 7.19 5.97
C GLU A 9 -3.55 6.75 4.56
N VAL A 10 -3.37 5.47 4.25
CA VAL A 10 -3.81 4.88 2.97
C VAL A 10 -5.32 4.92 2.85
N ALA A 11 -6.06 4.53 3.89
CA ALA A 11 -7.52 4.57 3.90
C ALA A 11 -8.04 5.98 3.62
N ARG A 12 -7.49 6.99 4.32
CA ARG A 12 -7.86 8.40 4.13
C ARG A 12 -7.60 8.91 2.71
N LYS A 13 -6.53 8.46 2.06
CA LYS A 13 -6.17 8.90 0.70
C LYS A 13 -6.90 8.12 -0.40
N ALA A 14 -7.29 6.88 -0.11
CA ALA A 14 -8.04 6.03 -1.02
C ALA A 14 -9.54 6.34 -0.97
N ASP A 15 -10.04 6.86 0.15
CA ASP A 15 -11.42 7.31 0.29
C ASP A 15 -11.68 8.48 -0.67
N THR A 16 -12.59 8.25 -1.62
CA THR A 16 -13.00 9.24 -2.61
C THR A 16 -14.53 9.20 -2.73
N PRO A 17 -15.18 10.25 -3.25
CA PRO A 17 -16.62 10.23 -3.46
C PRO A 17 -17.13 9.06 -4.32
N LYS A 18 -16.26 8.46 -5.14
CA LYS A 18 -16.58 7.32 -6.02
C LYS A 18 -16.19 5.96 -5.44
N VAL A 19 -15.38 5.93 -4.37
CA VAL A 19 -14.89 4.71 -3.72
C VAL A 19 -14.81 4.98 -2.23
N GLN A 20 -15.80 4.48 -1.50
CA GLN A 20 -15.77 4.48 -0.03
C GLN A 20 -15.03 3.24 0.44
N ILE A 21 -13.92 3.45 1.11
CA ILE A 21 -13.09 2.39 1.67
C ILE A 21 -13.01 2.62 3.18
N ASN A 22 -13.39 1.59 3.96
CA ASN A 22 -13.21 1.65 5.40
C ASN A 22 -11.78 1.23 5.79
N ALA A 23 -11.35 1.63 6.99
CA ALA A 23 -9.99 1.33 7.46
C ALA A 23 -9.72 -0.17 7.65
N ALA A 24 -10.75 -0.97 7.93
CA ALA A 24 -10.61 -2.42 8.10
C ALA A 24 -10.30 -3.12 6.76
N ASP A 25 -10.91 -2.67 5.68
CA ASP A 25 -10.67 -3.18 4.33
C ASP A 25 -9.28 -2.80 3.84
N VAL A 26 -8.82 -1.56 4.11
CA VAL A 26 -7.42 -1.17 3.82
C VAL A 26 -6.43 -2.01 4.60
N SER A 27 -6.68 -2.22 5.89
CA SER A 27 -5.81 -3.07 6.71
C SER A 27 -5.71 -4.47 6.12
N ARG A 28 -6.84 -5.07 5.71
CA ARG A 28 -6.85 -6.41 5.10
C ARG A 28 -6.08 -6.44 3.79
N VAL A 29 -6.29 -5.48 2.89
CA VAL A 29 -5.60 -5.44 1.59
C VAL A 29 -4.09 -5.25 1.77
N LEU A 30 -3.68 -4.37 2.68
CA LEU A 30 -2.26 -4.14 2.93
C LEU A 30 -1.59 -5.31 3.64
N SER A 31 -2.30 -6.03 4.53
CA SER A 31 -1.80 -7.29 5.09
C SER A 31 -1.54 -8.33 3.99
N VAL A 32 -2.52 -8.57 3.10
CA VAL A 32 -2.35 -9.50 1.97
C VAL A 32 -1.22 -9.07 1.03
N MET A 33 -1.03 -7.76 0.82
CA MET A 33 0.12 -7.25 0.07
C MET A 33 1.44 -7.66 0.72
N PHE A 34 1.57 -7.57 2.05
CA PHE A 34 2.78 -7.99 2.75
C PHE A 34 2.96 -9.50 2.75
N ASP A 35 1.89 -10.29 2.85
CA ASP A 35 1.94 -11.76 2.72
C ASP A 35 2.53 -12.15 1.35
N ILE A 36 2.07 -11.52 0.26
CA ILE A 36 2.62 -11.75 -1.09
C ILE A 36 4.09 -11.33 -1.21
N LEU A 37 4.49 -10.26 -0.52
CA LEU A 37 5.89 -9.82 -0.52
C LEU A 37 6.80 -10.74 0.30
N GLU A 38 6.26 -11.39 1.33
CA GLU A 38 6.98 -12.36 2.17
C GLU A 38 7.34 -13.64 1.40
N ASP A 39 6.52 -14.03 0.42
CA ASP A 39 6.78 -15.18 -0.47
C ASP A 39 7.97 -14.94 -1.43
N LEU A 40 8.46 -13.69 -1.54
CA LEU A 40 9.57 -13.31 -2.42
C LEU A 40 10.91 -13.30 -1.68
N LYS A 41 12.02 -13.40 -2.42
CA LYS A 41 13.33 -13.08 -1.84
C LYS A 41 13.36 -11.60 -1.45
N PRO A 42 14.06 -11.21 -0.36
CA PRO A 42 14.10 -9.83 0.08
C PRO A 42 14.49 -8.83 -1.03
N ALA A 43 15.46 -9.17 -1.86
CA ALA A 43 15.90 -8.32 -2.97
C ALA A 43 14.78 -8.08 -4.02
N GLU A 44 13.97 -9.09 -4.31
CA GLU A 44 12.86 -9.01 -5.28
C GLU A 44 11.70 -8.20 -4.70
N ALA A 45 11.38 -8.40 -3.42
CA ALA A 45 10.37 -7.63 -2.71
C ALA A 45 10.72 -6.12 -2.71
N PHE A 46 11.96 -5.77 -2.38
CA PHE A 46 12.41 -4.37 -2.39
C PHE A 46 12.44 -3.76 -3.79
N ASP A 47 12.81 -4.52 -4.82
CA ASP A 47 12.73 -4.06 -6.22
C ASP A 47 11.27 -3.77 -6.63
N LEU A 48 10.32 -4.62 -6.24
CA LEU A 48 8.90 -4.42 -6.52
C LEU A 48 8.36 -3.15 -5.83
N ILE A 49 8.71 -2.94 -4.56
CA ILE A 49 8.37 -1.71 -3.84
C ILE A 49 8.97 -0.48 -4.54
N SER A 50 10.23 -0.55 -4.97
CA SER A 50 10.91 0.54 -5.71
C SER A 50 10.18 0.90 -7.01
N LYS A 51 9.74 -0.10 -7.77
CA LYS A 51 8.93 0.08 -8.99
C LYS A 51 7.56 0.71 -8.68
N GLY A 52 6.93 0.30 -7.58
CA GLY A 52 5.69 0.90 -7.08
C GLY A 52 5.85 2.38 -6.74
N LEU A 53 6.91 2.74 -6.03
CA LEU A 53 7.25 4.13 -5.69
C LEU A 53 7.53 4.97 -6.94
N SER A 54 8.28 4.42 -7.90
CA SER A 54 8.56 5.08 -9.18
C SER A 54 7.28 5.37 -9.96
N SER A 55 6.32 4.45 -9.95
CA SER A 55 5.01 4.62 -10.58
C SER A 55 4.17 5.68 -9.86
N ALA A 56 4.21 5.72 -8.53
CA ALA A 56 3.53 6.75 -7.73
C ALA A 56 4.12 8.15 -7.98
N ALA A 57 5.44 8.26 -8.13
CA ALA A 57 6.11 9.53 -8.44
C ALA A 57 5.64 10.11 -9.78
N LYS A 58 5.38 9.25 -10.79
CA LYS A 58 4.84 9.67 -12.08
C LYS A 58 3.42 10.25 -11.98
N ARG A 59 2.56 9.72 -11.10
CA ARG A 59 1.19 10.26 -10.90
C ARG A 59 1.16 11.62 -10.21
N LYS A 60 2.23 11.97 -9.49
CA LYS A 60 2.35 13.24 -8.76
C LYS A 60 2.82 14.40 -9.66
N ARG A 61 3.38 14.10 -10.83
CA ARG A 61 3.81 15.08 -11.85
C ARG A 61 2.79 15.15 -12.97
#